data_AF-A0A7Y2ZNX9-F1
#
_entry.id   AF-A0A7Y2ZNX9-F1
#
_cell.length_a   1.000
_cell.length_b   1.000
_cell.length_c   1.000
_cell.angle_alpha   90.00
_cell.angle_beta   90.00
_cell.angle_gamma   90.00
#
_symmetry.space_group_name_H-M   'P 1'
#
loop_
_entity.id
_entity.type
_entity.pdbx_description
1 polymer ?
#
loop_
_entity_poly.entity_id
_entity_poly.type
_entity_poly.pdbx_seq_one_letter_code
_entity_poly.pdbx_strand_id
1 'polypeptide(L)'
;MTGNIRFKVLPNIKLTLVYYEGNITLAVLFEHLTRLGSHESYNAEFNTISDFGTCVFEVNNKIIKEAADFVKKDTRTLGKRKNALLFRDPKQQVITSLFSMVVGEILINYNIVPNFRKATEFIELKQKHFKIAKAALITLSGKKGKQVEI
;
A
#
# COMPACT_ATOMS: atom_id res chain seq x y z
N MET A 1 13.54 -11.92 -10.85
CA MET A 1 12.72 -10.80 -11.38
C MET A 1 12.91 -9.62 -10.46
N THR A 2 13.20 -8.41 -10.96
CA THR A 2 13.35 -7.22 -10.11
C THR A 2 11.99 -6.74 -9.63
N GLY A 3 11.85 -6.42 -8.34
CA GLY A 3 10.60 -5.88 -7.80
C GLY A 3 10.34 -4.43 -8.16
N ASN A 4 9.07 -4.04 -8.15
CA ASN A 4 8.61 -2.69 -8.42
C ASN A 4 7.38 -2.37 -7.56
N ILE A 5 7.30 -1.12 -7.10
CA ILE A 5 6.14 -0.59 -6.39
C ILE A 5 5.62 0.62 -7.16
N ARG A 6 4.41 0.50 -7.69
CA ARG A 6 3.71 1.57 -8.40
C ARG A 6 2.65 2.18 -7.49
N PHE A 7 2.43 3.48 -7.61
CA PHE A 7 1.42 4.16 -6.81
C PHE A 7 0.68 5.23 -7.61
N LYS A 8 -0.50 5.60 -7.10
CA LYS A 8 -1.27 6.75 -7.57
C LYS A 8 -1.91 7.45 -6.39
N VAL A 9 -1.73 8.78 -6.33
CA VAL A 9 -2.38 9.63 -5.34
C VAL A 9 -3.65 10.23 -5.94
N LEU A 10 -4.76 10.14 -5.22
CA LEU A 10 -6.08 10.64 -5.62
C LEU A 10 -6.53 11.68 -4.57
N PRO A 11 -6.05 12.94 -4.65
CA PRO A 11 -6.24 13.94 -3.60
C PRO A 11 -7.71 14.32 -3.40
N ASN A 12 -8.50 14.34 -4.48
CA ASN A 12 -9.93 14.62 -4.46
C ASN A 12 -10.75 13.66 -3.58
N ILE A 13 -10.22 12.45 -3.33
CA ILE A 13 -10.87 11.43 -2.50
C ILE A 13 -10.00 11.00 -1.31
N LYS A 14 -8.91 11.74 -1.03
CA LYS A 14 -7.96 11.47 0.06
C LYS A 14 -7.48 10.01 0.13
N LEU A 15 -7.09 9.47 -1.03
CA LEU A 15 -6.71 8.07 -1.20
C LEU A 15 -5.36 7.94 -1.91
N THR A 16 -4.51 7.06 -1.39
CA THR A 16 -3.32 6.56 -2.08
C THR A 16 -3.53 5.10 -2.45
N LEU A 17 -3.27 4.76 -3.71
CA LEU A 17 -3.29 3.38 -4.20
C LEU A 17 -1.85 2.93 -4.43
N VAL A 18 -1.52 1.72 -3.96
CA VAL A 18 -0.18 1.14 -4.10
C VAL A 18 -0.31 -0.28 -4.66
N TYR A 19 0.52 -0.62 -5.63
CA TYR A 19 0.59 -1.94 -6.25
C TYR A 19 2.02 -2.46 -6.20
N TYR A 20 2.20 -3.65 -5.63
CA TYR A 20 3.50 -4.32 -5.46
C TYR A 20 3.63 -5.46 -6.47
N GLU A 21 4.77 -5.59 -7.12
CA GLU A 21 5.06 -6.63 -8.11
C GLU A 21 6.50 -7.12 -8.02
N GLY A 22 6.73 -8.41 -8.24
CA GLY A 22 8.08 -8.99 -8.25
C GLY A 22 8.73 -9.08 -6.86
N ASN A 23 10.07 -9.11 -6.82
CA ASN A 23 10.82 -9.32 -5.59
C ASN A 23 11.03 -8.00 -4.83
N ILE A 24 10.26 -7.80 -3.76
CA ILE A 24 10.29 -6.57 -2.96
C ILE A 24 11.41 -6.67 -1.93
N THR A 25 12.52 -5.99 -2.22
CA THR A 25 13.67 -5.83 -1.32
C THR A 25 13.56 -4.54 -0.52
N LEU A 26 14.44 -4.35 0.47
CA LEU A 26 14.50 -3.12 1.25
C LEU A 26 14.80 -1.88 0.38
N ALA A 27 15.71 -2.02 -0.59
CA ALA A 27 16.04 -0.94 -1.51
C ALA A 27 14.82 -0.47 -2.31
N VAL A 28 14.00 -1.41 -2.78
CA VAL A 28 12.74 -1.12 -3.50
C VAL A 28 11.74 -0.40 -2.59
N LEU A 29 11.65 -0.81 -1.31
CA LEU A 29 10.80 -0.12 -0.33
C LEU A 29 11.25 1.31 -0.06
N PHE A 30 12.56 1.54 0.13
CA PHE A 30 13.09 2.88 0.37
C PHE A 30 12.97 3.81 -0.83
N GLU A 31 13.23 3.30 -2.04
CA GLU A 31 12.99 4.06 -3.27
C GLU A 31 11.51 4.46 -3.36
N HIS A 32 10.60 3.53 -3.10
CA HIS A 32 9.17 3.80 -3.11
C HIS A 32 8.77 4.86 -2.08
N LEU A 33 9.19 4.71 -0.82
CA LEU A 33 8.86 5.66 0.25
C LEU A 33 9.40 7.07 -0.06
N THR A 34 10.61 7.15 -0.62
CA THR A 34 11.21 8.42 -1.05
C THR A 34 10.40 9.06 -2.18
N ARG A 35 10.02 8.28 -3.20
CA ARG A 35 9.20 8.75 -4.33
C ARG A 35 7.78 9.15 -3.90
N LEU A 36 7.19 8.45 -2.96
CA LEU A 36 5.85 8.77 -2.44
C LEU A 36 5.91 10.03 -1.58
N GLY A 37 6.87 10.12 -0.66
CA GLY A 37 7.04 11.25 0.24
C GLY A 37 7.43 12.56 -0.47
N SER A 38 7.98 12.49 -1.69
CA SER A 38 8.29 13.65 -2.53
C SER A 38 7.20 13.99 -3.56
N HIS A 39 6.13 13.19 -3.66
CA HIS A 39 5.07 13.43 -4.63
C HIS A 39 4.21 14.64 -4.22
N GLU A 40 4.03 15.61 -5.13
CA GLU A 40 3.38 16.91 -4.83
C GLU A 40 2.00 16.80 -4.16
N SER A 41 1.19 15.82 -4.59
CA SER A 41 -0.17 15.62 -4.08
C SER A 41 -0.24 14.68 -2.88
N TYR A 42 0.88 14.12 -2.43
CA TYR A 42 0.90 13.17 -1.34
C TYR A 42 0.61 13.85 0.00
N ASN A 43 -0.14 13.15 0.83
CA ASN A 43 -0.42 13.55 2.19
C ASN A 43 -0.47 12.29 3.07
N ALA A 44 0.28 12.27 4.16
CA ALA A 44 0.41 11.13 5.07
C ALA A 44 -0.91 10.77 5.79
N GLU A 45 -1.90 11.66 5.81
CA GLU A 45 -3.24 11.43 6.37
C GLU A 45 -4.20 10.76 5.37
N PHE A 46 -3.79 10.55 4.11
CA PHE A 46 -4.64 9.86 3.14
C PHE A 46 -4.71 8.37 3.44
N ASN A 47 -5.93 7.83 3.37
CA ASN A 47 -6.12 6.39 3.46
C ASN A 47 -5.38 5.70 2.32
N THR A 48 -4.95 4.47 2.54
CA THR A 48 -4.17 3.70 1.56
C THR A 48 -4.86 2.38 1.25
N ILE A 49 -4.84 1.98 -0.02
CA ILE A 49 -5.12 0.61 -0.45
C ILE A 49 -3.85 0.07 -1.09
N SER A 50 -3.29 -0.99 -0.51
CA SER A 50 -2.09 -1.66 -0.98
C SER A 50 -2.45 -3.04 -1.54
N ASP A 51 -2.23 -3.27 -2.83
CA ASP A 51 -2.41 -4.57 -3.49
C ASP A 51 -1.07 -5.26 -3.69
N PHE A 52 -0.90 -6.41 -3.03
CA PHE A 52 0.34 -7.19 -3.02
C PHE A 52 0.51 -8.12 -4.24
N GLY A 53 -0.15 -7.78 -5.36
CA GLY A 53 0.13 -8.27 -6.70
C GLY A 53 0.53 -9.75 -6.80
N THR A 54 1.60 -9.96 -7.56
CA THR A 54 2.40 -11.18 -7.66
C THR A 54 3.73 -10.99 -6.94
N CYS A 55 3.74 -10.21 -5.84
CA CYS A 55 4.98 -9.86 -5.18
C CYS A 55 5.44 -10.93 -4.17
N VAL A 56 6.76 -11.10 -4.09
CA VAL A 56 7.42 -11.87 -3.05
C VAL A 56 8.27 -10.89 -2.24
N PHE A 57 8.06 -10.87 -0.94
CA PHE A 57 8.90 -10.07 -0.06
C PHE A 57 10.13 -10.86 0.34
N GLU A 58 11.29 -10.35 -0.01
CA GLU A 58 12.58 -10.85 0.45
C GLU A 58 12.97 -10.07 1.71
N VAL A 59 12.11 -10.12 2.74
CA VAL A 59 12.30 -9.37 3.98
C VAL A 59 12.54 -10.32 5.15
N ASN A 60 13.45 -9.91 6.03
CA ASN A 60 13.71 -10.55 7.31
C ASN A 60 13.51 -9.53 8.45
N ASN A 61 13.57 -9.97 9.70
CA ASN A 61 13.33 -9.09 10.85
C ASN A 61 14.24 -7.85 10.89
N LYS A 62 15.50 -7.97 10.43
CA LYS A 62 16.44 -6.85 10.35
C LYS A 62 15.95 -5.78 9.36
N ILE A 63 15.52 -6.20 8.18
CA ILE A 63 14.98 -5.32 7.15
C ILE A 63 13.73 -4.59 7.63
N ILE A 64 12.85 -5.27 8.36
CA ILE A 64 11.62 -4.68 8.90
C ILE A 64 11.95 -3.60 9.95
N LYS A 65 12.97 -3.84 10.78
CA LYS A 65 13.48 -2.85 11.73
C LYS A 65 14.02 -1.61 11.02
N GLU A 66 14.87 -1.79 10.01
CA GLU A 66 15.43 -0.69 9.23
C GLU A 66 14.35 0.12 8.51
N ALA A 67 13.31 -0.54 7.99
CA ALA A 67 12.17 0.13 7.37
C ALA A 67 11.37 0.96 8.38
N ALA A 68 11.11 0.43 9.57
CA ALA A 68 10.42 1.16 10.61
C ALA A 68 11.23 2.36 11.12
N ASP A 69 12.54 2.19 11.34
CA ASP A 69 13.44 3.25 11.77
C ASP A 69 13.49 4.38 10.73
N PHE A 70 13.45 4.05 9.43
CA PHE A 70 13.35 5.04 8.35
C PHE A 70 12.04 5.83 8.42
N VAL A 71 10.89 5.15 8.54
CA VAL A 71 9.58 5.80 8.61
C VAL A 71 9.45 6.68 9.87
N LYS A 72 10.00 6.26 11.01
CA LYS A 72 10.02 7.06 12.25
C LYS A 72 10.84 8.34 12.10
N LYS A 73 11.91 8.32 11.31
CA LYS A 73 12.77 9.49 11.06
C LYS A 73 12.19 10.44 10.01
N ASP A 74 11.40 9.93 9.07
CA ASP A 74 10.78 10.73 8.00
C ASP A 74 9.36 11.17 8.35
N THR A 75 9.25 12.35 8.95
CA THR A 75 7.97 12.96 9.36
C THR A 75 6.98 13.14 8.21
N ARG A 76 7.44 13.18 6.95
CA ARG A 76 6.55 13.31 5.77
C ARG A 76 5.70 12.08 5.54
N THR A 77 6.07 10.94 6.12
CA THR A 77 5.36 9.66 5.97
C THR A 77 4.48 9.30 7.18
N LEU A 78 4.61 10.08 8.26
CA LEU A 78 3.87 9.92 9.51
C LEU A 78 2.53 10.64 9.40
N GLY A 79 1.45 9.86 9.47
CA GLY A 79 0.11 10.40 9.50
C GLY A 79 -0.93 9.39 9.93
N LYS A 80 -2.06 9.88 10.45
CA LYS A 80 -3.15 9.03 10.94
C LYS A 80 -4.03 8.58 9.77
N ARG A 81 -3.88 7.32 9.37
CA ARG A 81 -4.58 6.78 8.20
C ARG A 81 -5.02 5.33 8.37
N LYS A 82 -6.02 4.93 7.60
CA LYS A 82 -6.37 3.52 7.40
C LYS A 82 -5.58 2.95 6.23
N ASN A 83 -5.03 1.75 6.36
CA ASN A 83 -4.32 1.05 5.29
C ASN A 83 -4.97 -0.33 5.04
N ALA A 84 -5.69 -0.48 3.94
CA ALA A 84 -6.24 -1.77 3.53
C ALA A 84 -5.21 -2.55 2.70
N LEU A 85 -4.94 -3.79 3.09
CA LEU A 85 -3.91 -4.64 2.50
C LEU A 85 -4.58 -5.82 1.80
N LEU A 86 -4.47 -5.88 0.46
CA LEU A 86 -5.01 -6.97 -0.35
C LEU A 86 -3.94 -8.03 -0.57
N PHE A 87 -4.10 -9.18 0.08
CA PHE A 87 -3.18 -10.31 -0.02
C PHE A 87 -3.75 -11.43 -0.87
N ARG A 88 -2.85 -12.16 -1.52
CA ARG A 88 -3.17 -13.38 -2.28
C ARG A 88 -2.50 -14.62 -1.69
N ASP A 89 -1.48 -14.45 -0.86
CA ASP A 89 -0.73 -15.54 -0.21
C ASP A 89 -0.66 -15.32 1.32
N PRO A 90 -1.02 -16.32 2.15
CA PRO A 90 -0.85 -16.29 3.60
C PRO A 90 0.56 -15.89 4.09
N LYS A 91 1.63 -16.24 3.37
CA LYS A 91 3.01 -15.85 3.71
C LYS A 91 3.19 -14.33 3.73
N GLN A 92 2.39 -13.61 2.94
CA GLN A 92 2.42 -12.16 2.91
C GLN A 92 1.80 -11.53 4.20
N GLN A 93 0.93 -12.25 4.91
CA GLN A 93 0.32 -11.80 6.18
C GLN A 93 1.33 -11.78 7.35
N VAL A 94 2.33 -12.66 7.31
CA VAL A 94 3.39 -12.72 8.34
C VAL A 94 4.20 -11.43 8.34
N ILE A 95 4.48 -10.89 7.16
CA ILE A 95 5.28 -9.66 6.99
C ILE A 95 4.56 -8.43 7.53
N THR A 96 3.24 -8.36 7.36
CA THR A 96 2.45 -7.26 7.94
C THR A 96 2.35 -7.33 9.45
N SER A 97 2.30 -8.55 10.01
CA SER A 97 2.32 -8.75 11.45
C SER A 97 3.69 -8.36 12.03
N LEU A 98 4.77 -8.66 11.30
CA LEU A 98 6.10 -8.21 11.68
C LEU A 98 6.25 -6.69 11.54
N PHE A 99 5.70 -6.09 10.48
CA PHE A 99 5.71 -4.64 10.30
C PHE A 99 4.98 -3.95 11.46
N SER A 100 3.79 -4.43 11.84
CA SER A 100 3.03 -3.84 12.94
C SER A 100 3.69 -3.96 14.30
N MET A 101 4.40 -5.05 14.58
CA MET A 101 5.17 -5.24 15.82
C MET A 101 6.30 -4.21 15.96
N VAL A 102 6.91 -3.78 14.86
CA VAL A 102 8.05 -2.83 14.86
C VAL A 102 7.56 -1.37 14.77
N VAL A 103 6.40 -1.17 14.16
CA VAL A 103 5.80 0.13 13.83
C VAL A 103 4.85 0.61 14.94
N GLY A 104 4.82 -0.04 16.11
CA GLY A 104 3.85 0.16 17.21
C GLY A 104 3.61 1.60 17.73
N GLU A 105 4.34 2.60 17.25
CA GLU A 105 4.15 4.03 17.53
C GLU A 105 3.56 4.83 16.35
N ILE A 106 3.31 4.21 15.21
CA ILE A 106 2.86 4.87 13.99
C ILE A 106 1.33 4.78 13.90
N LEU A 107 0.67 5.93 13.68
CA LEU A 107 -0.79 6.12 13.68
C LEU A 107 -1.51 5.46 12.47
N ILE A 108 -1.05 4.31 11.99
CA ILE A 108 -1.64 3.60 10.84
C ILE A 108 -2.52 2.46 11.35
N ASN A 109 -3.82 2.55 11.11
CA ASN A 109 -4.75 1.45 11.33
C ASN A 109 -4.79 0.57 10.08
N TYR A 110 -4.19 -0.62 10.13
CA TYR A 110 -4.15 -1.52 8.98
C TYR A 110 -5.17 -2.67 9.12
N ASN A 111 -5.67 -3.15 7.98
CA ASN A 111 -6.47 -4.38 7.94
C ASN A 111 -6.18 -5.19 6.69
N ILE A 112 -6.09 -6.50 6.87
CA ILE A 112 -5.90 -7.47 5.79
C ILE A 112 -7.28 -7.84 5.25
N VAL A 113 -7.50 -7.59 3.97
CA VAL A 113 -8.80 -7.80 3.33
C VAL A 113 -8.67 -8.71 2.10
N PRO A 114 -9.68 -9.53 1.81
CA PRO A 114 -9.60 -10.51 0.73
C PRO A 114 -9.77 -9.91 -0.67
N ASN A 115 -10.33 -8.70 -0.79
CA ASN A 115 -10.60 -8.07 -2.06
C ASN A 115 -10.79 -6.56 -1.96
N PHE A 116 -10.85 -5.90 -3.11
CA PHE A 116 -10.97 -4.46 -3.23
C PHE A 116 -12.27 -3.90 -2.63
N ARG A 117 -13.39 -4.64 -2.70
CA ARG A 117 -14.64 -4.20 -2.07
C ARG A 117 -14.49 -4.10 -0.55
N LYS A 118 -13.93 -5.14 0.08
CA LYS A 118 -13.62 -5.12 1.52
C LYS A 118 -12.60 -4.06 1.89
N ALA A 119 -11.62 -3.78 1.02
CA ALA A 119 -10.70 -2.66 1.21
C ALA A 119 -11.44 -1.32 1.32
N THR A 120 -12.33 -1.05 0.35
CA THR A 120 -13.10 0.19 0.31
C THR A 120 -14.10 0.33 1.47
N GLU A 121 -14.67 -0.78 1.95
CA GLU A 121 -15.51 -0.80 3.15
C GLU A 121 -14.69 -0.41 4.40
N PHE A 122 -13.52 -1.03 4.60
CA PHE A 122 -12.66 -0.74 5.74
C PHE A 122 -12.21 0.72 5.81
N ILE A 123 -11.78 1.28 4.68
CA ILE A 123 -11.36 2.69 4.60
C ILE A 123 -12.52 3.67 4.47
N GLU A 124 -13.77 3.20 4.54
CA GLU A 124 -15.01 3.99 4.43
C GLU A 124 -15.05 4.85 3.15
N LEU A 125 -14.57 4.30 2.04
CA LEU A 125 -14.59 5.00 0.76
C LEU A 125 -16.03 5.14 0.27
N LYS A 126 -16.46 6.39 0.01
CA LYS A 126 -17.79 6.68 -0.53
C LYS A 126 -18.02 5.91 -1.83
N GLN A 127 -19.20 5.30 -1.98
CA GLN A 127 -19.55 4.46 -3.13
C GLN A 127 -19.33 5.13 -4.49
N LYS A 128 -19.61 6.44 -4.59
CA LYS A 128 -19.38 7.22 -5.82
C LYS A 128 -17.92 7.24 -6.30
N HIS A 129 -16.96 6.98 -5.41
CA HIS A 129 -15.52 6.95 -5.73
C HIS A 129 -15.02 5.54 -6.06
N PHE A 130 -15.83 4.50 -5.82
CA PHE A 130 -15.41 3.11 -5.99
C PHE A 130 -14.90 2.81 -7.40
N LYS A 131 -15.64 3.24 -8.43
CA LYS A 131 -15.29 2.99 -9.84
C LYS A 131 -13.96 3.65 -10.23
N ILE A 132 -13.74 4.89 -9.79
CA ILE A 132 -12.51 5.65 -10.08
C ILE A 132 -11.31 4.97 -9.41
N ALA A 133 -11.44 4.61 -8.12
CA ALA A 133 -10.36 3.96 -7.38
C ALA A 133 -10.05 2.56 -7.95
N LYS A 134 -11.08 1.77 -8.32
CA LYS A 134 -10.91 0.46 -8.93
C LYS A 134 -10.22 0.54 -10.30
N ALA A 135 -10.66 1.47 -11.17
CA ALA A 135 -10.05 1.67 -12.47
C ALA A 135 -8.58 2.08 -12.34
N ALA A 136 -8.27 3.00 -11.42
CA ALA A 136 -6.91 3.42 -11.14
C ALA A 136 -6.02 2.25 -10.65
N LEU A 137 -6.52 1.37 -9.77
CA LEU A 137 -5.77 0.21 -9.30
C LEU A 137 -5.51 -0.80 -10.43
N ILE A 138 -6.49 -1.02 -11.31
CA ILE A 138 -6.32 -1.90 -12.49
C ILE A 138 -5.25 -1.35 -13.44
N THR A 139 -5.26 -0.03 -13.68
CA THR A 139 -4.20 0.62 -14.46
C THR A 139 -2.83 0.42 -13.82
N LEU A 140 -2.73 0.58 -12.49
CA LEU A 140 -1.49 0.33 -11.74
C LEU A 140 -1.04 -1.13 -11.83
N SER A 141 -1.95 -2.10 -11.92
CA SER A 141 -1.57 -3.50 -12.04
C SER A 141 -1.12 -3.90 -13.45
N GLY A 142 -1.11 -2.99 -14.43
CA GLY A 142 -0.77 -3.29 -15.83
C GLY A 142 -1.76 -4.22 -16.53
N LYS A 143 -2.91 -4.52 -15.90
CA LYS A 143 -3.96 -5.33 -16.50
C LYS A 143 -4.74 -4.42 -17.44
N LYS A 144 -4.43 -4.43 -18.74
CA LYS A 144 -5.31 -3.83 -19.76
C LYS A 144 -6.69 -4.44 -19.55
N GLY A 145 -7.72 -3.59 -19.41
CA GLY A 145 -9.05 -3.98 -18.98
C GLY A 145 -9.58 -5.18 -19.76
N LYS A 146 -9.61 -6.35 -19.12
CA LYS A 146 -10.68 -7.29 -19.39
C LYS A 146 -11.92 -6.65 -18.77
N GLN A 147 -12.91 -6.40 -19.63
CA GLN A 147 -14.21 -5.83 -19.27
C GLN A 147 -14.69 -6.43 -17.95
N VAL A 148 -15.03 -5.54 -17.01
CA VAL A 148 -15.76 -5.93 -15.81
C VAL A 148 -17.16 -6.23 -16.30
N GLU A 149 -17.49 -7.52 -16.46
CA GLU A 149 -18.89 -7.95 -16.59
C GLU A 149 -19.66 -7.46 -15.36
N ILE A 150 -20.84 -6.93 -15.65
CA ILE A 150 -21.77 -6.20 -14.76
C ILE A 150 -22.42 -7.18 -13.81
#